data_AF-A0A966S1R5-F1
#
_entry.id   AF-A0A966S1R5-F1
#
_cell.length_a   1.000
_cell.length_b   1.000
_cell.length_c   1.000
_cell.angle_alpha   90.00
_cell.angle_beta   90.00
_cell.angle_gamma   90.00
#
_symmetry.space_group_name_H-M   'P 1'
#
loop_
_entity.id
_entity.type
_entity.pdbx_description
1 polymer ?
#
loop_
_entity_poly.entity_id
_entity_poly.type
_entity_poly.pdbx_seq_one_letter_code
_entity_poly.pdbx_strand_id
1 'polypeptide(L)'
;METNETIGATESVQHVTEEFLKTQIVQKDERIQQLEEHIQRVTQRDYATRGELQSMRDGMHEWTMAALKSREISETNAEEIAEICGFELTSEVEAEVTVTYYITLQVPAGEEAEDIINEIDFDAITYDCDKITYVSSNVDSIDI
;
A
#
# COMPACT_ATOMS: atom_id res chain seq x y z
N MET A 1 -3.15 -23.06 79.64
CA MET A 1 -3.55 -23.50 78.28
C MET A 1 -4.82 -22.73 78.01
N GLU A 2 -4.88 -21.71 77.17
CA GLU A 2 -4.27 -21.53 75.84
C GLU A 2 -3.63 -20.15 75.68
N THR A 3 -2.55 -20.10 74.91
CA THR A 3 -1.80 -18.90 74.52
C THR A 3 -2.50 -18.24 73.34
N ASN A 4 -2.98 -17.01 73.53
CA ASN A 4 -3.48 -16.18 72.44
C ASN A 4 -2.26 -15.51 71.76
N GLU A 5 -1.72 -16.15 70.73
CA GLU A 5 -0.70 -15.56 69.87
C GLU A 5 -1.37 -14.56 68.92
N THR A 6 -1.36 -13.29 69.30
CA THR A 6 -1.55 -12.20 68.34
C THR A 6 -0.30 -12.17 67.44
N ILE A 7 -0.36 -12.85 66.29
CA ILE A 7 0.60 -12.68 65.20
C ILE A 7 0.36 -11.27 64.63
N GLY A 8 1.03 -10.29 65.23
CA GLY A 8 1.18 -8.98 64.63
C GLY A 8 2.00 -9.14 63.37
N ALA A 9 1.35 -9.18 62.20
CA ALA A 9 1.99 -9.03 60.92
C ALA A 9 2.79 -7.72 60.97
N THR A 10 4.09 -7.84 61.22
CA THR A 10 4.99 -6.70 61.25
C THR A 10 5.23 -6.38 59.78
N GLU A 11 4.40 -5.52 59.20
CA GLU A 11 4.77 -4.83 57.97
C GLU A 11 6.05 -4.05 58.29
N SER A 12 7.19 -4.62 57.90
CA SER A 12 8.47 -3.96 58.03
C SER A 12 8.49 -2.78 57.06
N VAL A 13 8.04 -1.61 57.52
CA VAL A 13 8.27 -0.35 56.82
C VAL A 13 9.78 -0.11 56.85
N GLN A 14 10.47 -0.43 55.76
CA GLN A 14 11.87 -0.06 55.58
C GLN A 14 11.94 1.47 55.50
N HIS A 15 12.37 2.11 56.59
CA HIS A 15 12.69 3.54 56.59
C HIS A 15 14.00 3.76 55.84
N VAL A 16 13.87 3.91 54.52
CA VAL A 16 14.98 4.32 53.66
C VAL A 16 15.29 5.79 53.94
N THR A 17 16.57 6.14 54.09
CA THR A 17 16.95 7.54 54.35
C THR A 17 16.57 8.44 53.18
N GLU A 18 16.17 9.68 53.47
CA GLU A 18 15.84 10.69 52.45
C GLU A 18 16.97 10.85 51.42
N GLU A 19 18.22 10.76 51.88
CA GLU A 19 19.43 10.85 51.04
C GLU A 19 19.56 9.68 50.05
N PHE A 20 19.25 8.45 50.47
CA PHE A 20 19.25 7.30 49.56
C PHE A 20 18.15 7.46 48.49
N LEU A 21 16.95 7.91 48.88
CA LEU A 21 15.85 8.13 47.94
C LEU A 21 16.19 9.22 46.92
N LYS A 22 16.79 10.34 47.37
CA LYS A 22 17.29 11.40 46.47
C LYS A 22 18.35 10.88 45.49
N THR A 23 19.29 10.07 45.97
CA THR A 23 20.32 9.45 45.13
C THR A 23 19.71 8.55 44.05
N GLN A 24 18.73 7.72 44.45
CA GLN A 24 18.01 6.86 43.51
C GLN A 24 17.20 7.65 42.47
N ILE A 25 16.58 8.76 42.88
CA ILE A 25 15.85 9.65 41.96
C ILE A 25 16.81 10.21 40.91
N VAL A 26 17.95 10.78 41.32
CA VAL A 26 18.94 11.33 40.37
C VAL A 26 19.44 10.26 39.39
N GLN A 27 19.78 9.06 39.88
CA GLN A 27 20.22 7.96 39.01
C GLN A 27 19.14 7.50 38.03
N LYS A 28 17.88 7.49 38.46
CA LYS A 28 16.74 7.14 37.59
C LYS A 28 16.47 8.22 36.57
N ASP A 29 16.56 9.50 36.94
CA ASP A 29 16.38 10.64 36.03
C ASP A 29 17.47 10.64 34.95
N GLU A 30 18.73 10.43 35.33
CA GLU A 30 19.83 10.26 34.39
C GLU A 30 19.58 9.08 33.43
N ARG A 31 19.07 7.96 33.95
CA ARG A 31 18.74 6.79 33.13
C ARG A 31 17.57 7.06 32.19
N ILE A 32 16.55 7.79 32.61
CA ILE A 32 15.41 8.19 31.79
C ILE A 32 15.90 9.06 30.63
N GLN A 33 16.72 10.06 30.92
CA GLN A 33 17.28 10.93 29.88
C GLN A 33 18.07 10.13 28.83
N GLN A 34 18.93 9.21 29.25
CA GLN A 34 19.67 8.34 28.33
C GLN A 34 18.76 7.47 27.46
N LEU A 35 17.67 6.95 28.02
CA LEU A 35 16.70 6.14 27.29
C LEU A 35 15.92 6.99 26.28
N GLU A 36 15.52 8.19 26.64
CA GLU A 36 14.83 9.12 25.74
C GLU A 36 15.70 9.49 24.53
N GLU A 37 16.96 9.86 24.77
CA GLU A 37 17.92 10.12 23.70
C GLU A 37 18.15 8.89 22.81
N HIS A 38 18.20 7.70 23.41
CA HIS A 38 18.35 6.46 22.67
C HIS A 38 17.14 6.17 21.79
N ILE A 39 15.93 6.32 22.32
CA ILE A 39 14.68 6.15 21.57
C ILE A 39 14.63 7.12 20.40
N GLN A 40 14.92 8.41 20.62
CA GLN A 40 14.90 9.41 19.54
C GLN A 40 15.86 9.03 18.41
N ARG A 41 17.08 8.60 18.75
CA ARG A 41 18.10 8.19 17.77
C ARG A 41 17.70 6.93 17.00
N VAL A 42 17.17 5.92 17.70
CA VAL A 42 16.70 4.67 17.06
C VAL A 42 15.53 4.97 16.14
N THR A 43 14.55 5.73 16.59
CA THR A 43 13.40 6.14 15.76
C THR A 43 13.84 6.86 14.49
N GLN A 44 14.75 7.83 14.58
CA GLN A 44 15.28 8.51 13.40
C GLN A 44 16.00 7.55 12.45
N ARG A 45 16.79 6.61 13.00
CA ARG A 45 17.47 5.58 12.21
C ARG A 45 16.49 4.66 11.50
N ASP A 46 15.41 4.26 12.17
CA ASP A 46 14.39 3.38 11.61
C ASP A 46 13.67 4.06 10.44
N TYR A 47 13.35 5.36 10.57
CA TYR A 47 12.81 6.13 9.44
C TYR A 47 13.78 6.21 8.26
N ALA A 48 15.06 6.49 8.51
CA ALA A 48 16.07 6.52 7.45
C ALA A 48 16.22 5.15 6.76
N THR A 49 16.32 4.08 7.56
CA THR A 49 16.45 2.69 7.07
C THR A 49 15.23 2.28 6.26
N ARG A 50 14.02 2.65 6.69
CA ARG A 50 12.79 2.41 5.92
C ARG A 50 12.81 3.12 4.57
N GLY A 51 13.31 4.37 4.52
CA GLY A 51 13.47 5.11 3.27
C GLY A 51 14.47 4.45 2.33
N GLU A 52 15.61 3.98 2.84
CA GLU A 52 16.62 3.24 2.06
C GLU A 52 16.06 1.92 1.51
N LEU A 53 15.35 1.15 2.32
CA LEU A 53 14.69 -0.09 1.90
C LEU A 53 13.63 0.16 0.83
N GLN A 54 12.84 1.23 0.98
CA GLN A 54 11.87 1.62 -0.03
C GLN A 54 12.56 2.01 -1.35
N SER A 55 13.61 2.83 -1.29
CA SER A 55 14.36 3.22 -2.49
C SER A 55 15.00 2.02 -3.19
N MET A 56 15.49 1.03 -2.42
CA MET A 56 16.03 -0.21 -2.97
C MET A 56 14.96 -1.04 -3.66
N ARG A 57 13.78 -1.20 -3.04
CA ARG A 57 12.64 -1.90 -3.64
C ARG A 57 12.20 -1.22 -4.94
N ASP A 58 12.05 0.10 -4.90
CA ASP A 58 11.57 0.87 -6.06
C ASP A 58 12.58 0.79 -7.22
N GLY A 59 13.88 0.87 -6.93
CA GLY A 59 14.94 0.67 -7.93
C GLY A 59 15.00 -0.75 -8.49
N MET A 60 14.77 -1.77 -7.65
CA MET A 60 14.70 -3.16 -8.10
C MET A 60 13.47 -3.41 -8.99
N HIS A 61 12.32 -2.82 -8.65
CA HIS A 61 11.12 -2.88 -9.48
C HIS A 61 11.40 -2.24 -10.86
N GLU A 62 11.92 -1.01 -10.89
CA GLU A 62 12.22 -0.31 -12.14
C GLU A 62 13.19 -1.10 -13.02
N TRP A 63 14.29 -1.58 -12.44
CA TRP A 63 15.28 -2.38 -13.17
C TRP A 63 14.68 -3.69 -13.70
N THR A 64 13.89 -4.40 -12.88
CA THR A 64 13.27 -5.68 -13.27
C THR A 64 12.31 -5.51 -14.43
N MET A 65 11.46 -4.47 -14.38
CA MET A 65 10.53 -4.14 -15.47
C MET A 65 11.27 -3.78 -16.77
N ALA A 66 12.36 -3.02 -16.67
CA ALA A 66 13.19 -2.66 -17.82
C ALA A 66 13.93 -3.88 -18.42
N ALA A 67 14.50 -4.74 -17.58
CA ALA A 67 15.19 -5.97 -17.97
C ALA A 67 14.23 -6.98 -18.62
N LEU A 68 13.01 -7.09 -18.09
CA LEU A 68 11.96 -7.94 -18.66
C LEU A 68 11.52 -7.42 -20.05
N LYS A 69 11.30 -6.11 -20.17
CA LYS A 69 10.91 -5.47 -21.45
C LYS A 69 12.00 -5.59 -22.53
N SER A 70 13.27 -5.52 -22.13
CA SER A 70 14.42 -5.71 -23.02
C SER A 70 14.76 -7.19 -23.31
N ARG A 71 14.05 -8.14 -22.66
CA ARG A 71 14.30 -9.58 -22.72
C ARG A 71 15.69 -10.00 -22.21
N GLU A 72 16.27 -9.20 -21.32
CA GLU A 72 17.52 -9.55 -20.63
C GLU A 72 17.31 -10.66 -19.59
N ILE A 73 16.11 -10.72 -19.01
CA ILE A 73 15.66 -11.77 -18.08
C ILE A 73 14.38 -12.43 -18.60
N SER A 74 14.10 -13.66 -18.12
CA SER A 74 12.82 -14.34 -18.35
C SER A 74 11.72 -13.81 -17.43
N GLU A 75 10.47 -14.11 -17.77
CA GLU A 75 9.30 -13.83 -16.92
C GLU A 75 9.42 -14.52 -15.56
N THR A 76 9.82 -15.80 -15.52
CA THR A 76 10.06 -16.54 -14.27
C THR A 76 11.11 -15.85 -13.39
N ASN A 77 12.21 -15.37 -13.96
CA ASN A 77 13.23 -14.64 -13.18
C ASN A 77 12.65 -13.35 -12.60
N ALA A 78 11.83 -12.63 -13.37
CA ALA A 78 11.20 -11.39 -12.92
C ALA A 78 10.20 -11.67 -11.78
N GLU A 79 9.41 -12.75 -11.88
CA GLU A 79 8.45 -13.18 -10.85
C GLU A 79 9.17 -13.52 -9.53
N GLU A 80 10.28 -14.27 -9.60
CA GLU A 80 11.10 -14.59 -8.43
C GLU A 80 11.66 -13.32 -7.77
N ILE A 81 12.16 -12.36 -8.56
CA ILE A 81 12.68 -11.09 -8.03
C ILE A 81 11.55 -10.28 -7.37
N ALA A 82 10.37 -10.23 -8.00
CA ALA A 82 9.20 -9.54 -7.48
C ALA A 82 8.76 -10.11 -6.12
N GLU A 83 8.75 -11.44 -5.99
CA GLU A 83 8.47 -12.13 -4.72
C GLU A 83 9.51 -11.80 -3.64
N ILE A 84 10.80 -11.85 -3.98
CA ILE A 84 11.91 -11.57 -3.05
C ILE A 84 11.87 -10.12 -2.56
N CYS A 85 11.61 -9.18 -3.46
CA CYS A 85 11.65 -7.75 -3.17
C CYS A 85 10.30 -7.20 -2.69
N GLY A 86 9.20 -7.96 -2.81
CA GLY A 86 7.87 -7.56 -2.34
C GLY A 86 7.24 -6.46 -3.20
N PHE A 87 7.29 -6.60 -4.52
CA PHE A 87 6.58 -5.73 -5.48
C PHE A 87 5.76 -6.56 -6.47
N GLU A 88 4.83 -5.92 -7.19
CA GLU A 88 4.04 -6.57 -8.24
C GLU A 88 4.60 -6.23 -9.62
N LEU A 89 4.49 -7.17 -10.57
CA LEU A 89 4.88 -6.96 -11.98
C LEU A 89 3.71 -6.39 -12.78
N THR A 90 3.24 -5.21 -12.38
CA THR A 90 2.12 -4.54 -13.04
C THR A 90 2.56 -3.14 -13.48
N SER A 91 2.03 -2.70 -14.62
CA SER A 91 2.22 -1.34 -15.11
C SER A 91 0.85 -0.77 -15.40
N GLU A 92 0.55 0.39 -14.83
CA GLU A 92 -0.61 1.18 -15.22
C GLU A 92 -0.30 1.88 -16.55
N VAL A 93 -1.20 1.76 -17.51
CA VAL A 93 -1.07 2.38 -18.84
C VAL A 93 -2.40 2.99 -19.21
N GLU A 94 -2.42 4.29 -19.47
CA GLU A 94 -3.55 4.97 -20.09
C GLU A 94 -3.41 4.85 -21.61
N ALA A 95 -4.46 4.37 -22.27
CA ALA A 95 -4.54 4.28 -23.71
C ALA A 95 -5.81 4.97 -24.21
N GLU A 96 -5.65 5.91 -25.13
CA GLU A 96 -6.77 6.49 -25.89
C GLU A 96 -7.00 5.64 -27.15
N VAL A 97 -8.22 5.13 -27.32
CA VAL A 97 -8.59 4.26 -28.44
C VAL A 97 -9.77 4.88 -29.19
N THR A 98 -9.56 5.25 -30.46
CA THR A 98 -10.64 5.68 -31.36
C THR A 98 -11.16 4.47 -32.14
N VAL A 99 -12.46 4.19 -32.03
CA VAL A 99 -13.12 3.09 -32.74
C VAL A 99 -14.14 3.64 -33.74
N THR A 100 -14.00 3.26 -35.00
CA THR A 100 -14.99 3.59 -36.05
C THR A 100 -15.81 2.35 -36.37
N TYR A 101 -17.13 2.43 -36.14
CA TYR A 101 -18.07 1.36 -36.48
C TYR A 101 -18.64 1.57 -37.89
N TYR A 102 -18.69 0.48 -38.66
CA TYR A 102 -19.44 0.41 -39.91
C TYR A 102 -20.60 -0.57 -39.70
N ILE A 103 -21.82 -0.05 -39.64
CA ILE A 103 -23.02 -0.84 -39.38
C ILE A 103 -23.92 -0.74 -40.59
N THR A 104 -24.51 -1.86 -41.00
CA THR A 104 -25.57 -1.88 -42.01
C THR A 104 -26.89 -2.19 -41.32
N LEU A 105 -27.83 -1.25 -41.40
CA LEU A 105 -29.16 -1.38 -40.80
C LEU A 105 -30.20 -1.68 -41.86
N GLN A 106 -31.21 -2.47 -41.50
CA GLN A 106 -32.44 -2.60 -42.28
C GLN A 106 -33.49 -1.68 -41.65
N VAL A 107 -33.79 -0.57 -42.32
CA VAL A 107 -34.74 0.44 -41.83
C VAL A 107 -36.16 0.11 -42.33
N PRO A 108 -37.15 -0.06 -41.44
CA PRO A 108 -38.55 -0.24 -41.83
C PRO A 108 -39.09 0.98 -42.59
N ALA A 109 -40.03 0.75 -43.51
CA ALA A 109 -40.62 1.84 -44.29
C ALA A 109 -41.44 2.80 -43.40
N GLY A 110 -41.03 4.07 -43.35
CA GLY A 110 -41.67 5.11 -42.54
C GLY A 110 -40.91 5.48 -41.26
N GLU A 111 -39.76 4.86 -41.01
CA GLU A 111 -38.82 5.21 -39.94
C GLU A 111 -37.53 5.82 -40.54
N GLU A 112 -36.85 6.65 -39.75
CA GLU A 112 -35.55 7.23 -40.14
C GLU A 112 -34.40 6.40 -39.58
N ALA A 113 -33.31 6.28 -40.35
CA ALA A 113 -32.12 5.56 -39.90
C ALA A 113 -31.51 6.18 -38.63
N GLU A 114 -31.62 7.50 -38.49
CA GLU A 114 -31.16 8.25 -37.31
C GLU A 114 -31.85 7.78 -36.03
N ASP A 115 -33.16 7.51 -36.07
CA ASP A 115 -33.92 7.09 -34.89
C ASP A 115 -33.41 5.73 -34.40
N ILE A 116 -33.17 4.79 -35.32
CA ILE A 116 -32.63 3.46 -35.00
C ILE A 116 -31.20 3.55 -34.48
N ILE A 117 -30.35 4.39 -35.09
CA ILE A 117 -28.95 4.56 -34.67
C ILE A 117 -28.86 5.17 -33.27
N ASN A 118 -29.71 6.15 -32.95
CA ASN A 118 -29.74 6.80 -31.64
C ASN A 118 -30.24 5.87 -30.52
N GLU A 119 -30.97 4.80 -30.85
CA GLU A 119 -31.36 3.74 -29.91
C GLU A 119 -30.25 2.70 -29.67
N ILE A 120 -29.19 2.68 -30.49
CA ILE A 120 -28.06 1.77 -30.28
C ILE A 120 -27.25 2.21 -29.05
N ASP A 121 -27.22 1.36 -28.04
CA ASP A 121 -26.34 1.51 -26.89
C ASP A 121 -24.90 1.08 -27.26
N PHE A 122 -24.05 2.07 -27.55
CA PHE A 122 -22.63 1.86 -27.83
C PHE A 122 -21.78 1.65 -26.57
N ASP A 123 -22.33 1.88 -25.37
CA ASP A 123 -21.65 1.66 -24.09
C ASP A 123 -21.75 0.19 -23.63
N ALA A 124 -22.70 -0.58 -24.18
CA ALA A 124 -22.90 -2.00 -23.89
C ALA A 124 -21.84 -2.95 -24.48
N ILE A 125 -20.69 -2.44 -24.93
CA ILE A 125 -19.58 -3.27 -25.40
C ILE A 125 -19.00 -4.02 -24.20
N THR A 126 -19.27 -5.33 -24.15
CA THR A 126 -18.69 -6.20 -23.14
C THR A 126 -17.25 -6.53 -23.54
N TYR A 127 -16.28 -5.95 -22.84
CA TYR A 127 -14.89 -6.37 -22.94
C TYR A 127 -14.69 -7.57 -22.02
N ASP A 128 -14.50 -8.76 -22.59
CA ASP A 128 -14.19 -9.98 -21.84
C ASP A 128 -12.72 -9.98 -21.41
N CYS A 129 -12.37 -9.04 -20.53
CA CYS A 129 -11.00 -8.76 -20.17
C CYS A 129 -10.89 -8.28 -18.73
N ASP A 130 -10.40 -9.16 -17.85
CA ASP A 130 -10.08 -8.88 -16.44
C ASP A 130 -9.01 -7.77 -16.25
N LYS A 131 -8.39 -7.29 -17.34
CA LYS A 131 -7.31 -6.29 -17.35
C LYS A 131 -7.78 -4.85 -17.60
N ILE A 132 -9.07 -4.63 -17.87
CA ILE A 132 -9.63 -3.29 -18.10
C ILE A 132 -10.33 -2.82 -16.83
N THR A 133 -9.77 -1.79 -16.20
CA THR A 133 -10.27 -1.26 -14.92
C THR A 133 -11.29 -0.14 -15.09
N TYR A 134 -11.24 0.59 -16.19
CA TYR A 134 -12.16 1.68 -16.51
C TYR A 134 -12.27 1.88 -18.02
N VAL A 135 -13.48 2.14 -18.50
CA VAL A 135 -13.77 2.51 -19.90
C VAL A 135 -14.70 3.72 -19.89
N SER A 136 -14.40 4.70 -20.72
CA SER A 136 -15.30 5.80 -21.05
C SER A 136 -15.35 5.94 -22.57
N SER A 137 -16.55 6.09 -23.10
CA SER A 137 -16.81 6.25 -24.52
C SER A 137 -17.43 7.61 -24.78
N ASN A 138 -17.11 8.20 -25.93
CA ASN A 138 -17.77 9.41 -26.43
C ASN A 138 -18.01 9.24 -27.93
N VAL A 139 -19.22 9.56 -28.39
CA VAL A 139 -19.55 9.56 -29.83
C VAL A 139 -19.20 10.92 -30.40
N ASP A 140 -18.15 10.98 -31.21
CA ASP A 140 -17.63 12.23 -31.77
C ASP A 140 -18.46 12.74 -32.97
N SER A 141 -18.95 11.84 -33.84
CA SER A 141 -19.82 12.20 -34.98
C SER A 141 -20.58 11.00 -35.56
N ILE A 142 -21.79 11.25 -36.07
CA ILE A 142 -22.59 10.31 -36.88
C ILE A 142 -22.68 10.89 -38.30
N ASP A 143 -22.27 10.12 -39.30
CA ASP A 143 -22.40 10.44 -40.74
C ASP A 143 -23.16 9.28 -41.41
N ILE A 144 -24.24 9.57 -42.15
CA ILE A 144 -25.20 8.58 -42.70
C ILE A 144 -25.17 8.58 -44.22
#